data_AF-A0AAN9K3N0-F1
#
_entry.id   AF-A0AAN9K3N0-F1
#
_cell.length_a   1.000
_cell.length_b   1.000
_cell.length_c   1.000
_cell.angle_alpha   90.00
_cell.angle_beta   90.00
_cell.angle_gamma   90.00
#
_symmetry.space_group_name_H-M   'P 1'
#
loop_
_entity.id
_entity.type
_entity.pdbx_description
1 polymer ?
#
loop_
_entity_poly.entity_id
_entity_poly.type
_entity_poly.pdbx_seq_one_letter_code
_entity_poly.pdbx_strand_id
1 'polypeptide(L)'
;MKPPSAGNFLNGAMDRLLKAARAFSSLNLSNRFLKEVPGEVYQNQEGLGGIKDKWWEAMKLQKLILAYNSIESLKDDLRNFPFLIVLNLSHNCFS
;
A
#
# COMPACT_ATOMS: atom_id res chain seq x y z
N MET A 1 -16.78 25.96 -13.47
CA MET A 1 -16.04 25.10 -12.51
C MET A 1 -15.88 23.73 -13.16
N LYS A 2 -14.67 23.31 -13.54
CA LYS A 2 -14.43 22.01 -14.18
C LYS A 2 -14.41 20.93 -13.10
N PRO A 3 -15.11 19.78 -13.26
CA PRO A 3 -15.01 18.70 -12.29
C PRO A 3 -13.55 18.22 -12.19
N PRO A 4 -13.06 17.80 -11.01
CA PRO A 4 -11.71 17.28 -10.88
C PRO A 4 -11.54 16.06 -11.79
N SER A 5 -10.39 15.94 -12.44
CA SER A 5 -10.03 14.74 -13.18
C SER A 5 -10.03 13.52 -12.24
N ALA A 6 -10.52 12.37 -12.73
CA ALA A 6 -10.64 11.12 -11.97
C ALA A 6 -9.36 10.71 -11.21
N GLY A 7 -8.18 11.11 -11.71
CA GLY A 7 -6.89 10.90 -11.05
C GLY A 7 -6.73 11.54 -9.67
N ASN A 8 -7.43 12.64 -9.37
CA ASN A 8 -7.35 13.29 -8.05
C ASN A 8 -8.22 12.61 -6.98
N PHE A 9 -9.24 11.84 -7.37
CA PHE A 9 -10.13 11.17 -6.42
C PHE A 9 -9.53 9.87 -5.85
N LEU A 10 -8.67 9.19 -6.61
CA LEU A 10 -7.99 7.96 -6.19
C LEU A 10 -6.93 8.23 -5.11
N ASN A 11 -6.18 9.33 -5.24
CA ASN A 11 -5.11 9.70 -4.29
C ASN A 11 -5.63 9.90 -2.87
N GLY A 12 -6.78 10.59 -2.70
CA GLY A 12 -7.32 10.85 -1.37
C GLY A 12 -7.85 9.60 -0.65
N ALA A 13 -8.31 8.59 -1.38
CA ALA A 13 -8.77 7.33 -0.80
C ALA A 13 -7.60 6.45 -0.36
N MET A 14 -6.55 6.36 -1.18
CA MET A 14 -5.36 5.60 -0.87
C MET A 14 -4.60 6.20 0.32
N ASP A 15 -4.49 7.53 0.37
CA ASP A 15 -3.95 8.23 1.53
C ASP A 15 -4.65 7.78 2.81
N ARG A 16 -5.99 7.84 2.87
CA ARG A 16 -6.75 7.42 4.07
C ARG A 16 -6.48 5.97 4.48
N LEU A 17 -6.33 5.06 3.52
CA LEU A 17 -6.01 3.65 3.80
C LEU A 17 -4.60 3.48 4.36
N LEU A 18 -3.62 4.18 3.79
CA LEU A 18 -2.24 4.21 4.30
C LEU A 18 -2.17 4.86 5.70
N LYS A 19 -3.03 5.85 5.97
CA LYS A 19 -3.18 6.42 7.32
C LYS A 19 -3.75 5.41 8.31
N ALA A 20 -4.81 4.68 7.94
CA ALA A 20 -5.43 3.67 8.80
C ALA A 20 -4.51 2.47 9.05
N ALA A 21 -3.76 2.03 8.04
CA ALA A 21 -2.84 0.90 8.16
C ALA A 21 -1.77 1.10 9.23
N ARG A 22 -1.38 2.36 9.50
CA ARG A 22 -0.49 2.70 10.60
C ARG A 22 -1.12 2.36 11.94
N ALA A 23 -2.32 2.83 12.26
CA ALA A 23 -2.95 2.53 13.56
C ALA A 23 -3.05 1.02 13.87
N PHE A 24 -3.14 0.18 12.84
CA PHE A 24 -3.37 -1.26 12.99
C PHE A 24 -2.19 -2.15 12.58
N SER A 25 -1.04 -1.58 12.20
CA SER A 25 0.11 -2.31 11.60
C SER A 25 -0.28 -3.20 10.40
N SER A 26 -1.42 -2.91 9.78
CA SER A 26 -2.11 -3.80 8.86
C SER A 26 -2.75 -3.00 7.74
N LEU A 27 -2.27 -3.20 6.52
CA LEU A 27 -2.87 -2.64 5.31
C LEU A 27 -3.74 -3.71 4.65
N ASN A 28 -5.04 -3.44 4.50
CA ASN A 28 -5.97 -4.32 3.82
C ASN A 28 -6.49 -3.68 2.53
N LEU A 29 -6.14 -4.30 1.40
CA LEU A 29 -6.54 -3.92 0.05
C LEU A 29 -7.32 -5.06 -0.65
N SER A 30 -7.99 -5.91 0.12
CA SER A 30 -8.76 -7.02 -0.43
C SER A 30 -9.98 -6.55 -1.22
N ASN A 31 -10.46 -7.35 -2.18
CA ASN A 31 -11.68 -7.10 -2.97
C ASN A 31 -11.69 -5.73 -3.70
N ARG A 32 -10.57 -5.36 -4.31
CA ARG A 32 -10.41 -4.07 -5.03
C ARG A 32 -10.17 -4.23 -6.53
N PHE A 33 -10.26 -5.45 -7.05
CA PHE A 33 -10.00 -5.78 -8.46
C PHE A 33 -8.61 -5.32 -8.92
N LEU A 34 -7.63 -5.32 -8.01
CA LEU A 34 -6.27 -4.90 -8.32
C LEU A 34 -5.63 -5.90 -9.28
N LYS A 35 -5.10 -5.40 -10.40
CA LYS A 35 -4.22 -6.17 -11.30
C LYS A 35 -2.75 -6.08 -10.90
N GLU A 36 -2.40 -5.04 -10.15
CA GLU A 36 -1.09 -4.81 -9.58
C GLU A 36 -1.24 -4.15 -8.20
N VAL A 37 -0.22 -4.30 -7.37
CA VAL A 37 -0.14 -3.55 -6.10
C VAL A 37 0.23 -2.10 -6.42
N PRO A 38 -0.51 -1.09 -5.92
CA PRO A 38 -0.21 0.32 -6.15
C PRO A 38 1.22 0.67 -5.71
N GLY A 39 1.90 1.51 -6.50
CA GLY A 39 3.31 1.85 -6.27
C GLY A 39 3.57 2.48 -4.90
N GLU A 40 2.63 3.28 -4.42
CA GLU A 40 2.66 3.96 -3.12
C GLU A 40 2.66 2.99 -1.93
N VAL A 41 2.19 1.75 -2.13
CA VAL A 41 2.27 0.71 -1.09
C VAL A 41 3.73 0.38 -0.80
N TYR A 42 4.53 0.18 -1.87
CA TYR A 42 5.93 -0.23 -1.78
C TYR A 42 6.89 0.87 -1.28
N GLN A 43 6.42 2.11 -1.22
CA GLN A 43 7.24 3.25 -0.78
C GLN A 43 7.35 3.25 0.75
N ASN A 44 8.31 2.50 1.29
CA ASN A 44 8.81 2.72 2.64
C ASN A 44 9.80 3.89 2.59
N GLN A 45 9.40 5.09 3.03
CA GLN A 45 10.32 6.25 2.99
C GLN A 45 11.26 6.30 4.21
N GLU A 46 11.86 5.18 4.61
CA GLU A 46 13.07 5.28 5.42
C GLU A 46 14.20 5.82 4.51
N GLY A 47 14.44 7.14 4.53
CA GLY A 47 15.73 7.68 4.04
C GLY A 47 15.78 8.91 3.14
N LEU A 48 14.81 9.84 3.14
CA LEU A 48 15.02 11.16 2.52
C LEU A 48 15.32 12.22 3.58
N GLY A 49 16.59 12.28 3.98
CA GLY A 49 17.12 13.37 4.79
C GLY A 49 16.90 14.72 4.11
N GLY A 50 15.92 15.48 4.59
CA GLY A 50 15.73 16.88 4.21
C GLY A 50 14.28 17.25 3.93
N ILE A 51 13.67 17.90 4.94
CA ILE A 51 12.42 18.70 4.93
C ILE A 51 11.19 17.98 5.52
N LYS A 52 11.13 18.05 6.87
CA LYS A 52 9.98 18.18 7.78
C LYS A 52 8.64 17.52 7.37
N ASP A 53 8.30 16.48 8.15
CA ASP A 53 6.97 15.92 8.47
C ASP A 53 6.18 15.13 7.41
N LYS A 54 6.41 13.79 7.29
CA LYS A 54 5.36 12.79 6.96
C LYS A 54 5.57 11.39 7.63
N TRP A 55 4.87 11.20 8.73
CA TRP A 55 4.69 10.06 9.65
C TRP A 55 4.50 8.59 9.16
N TRP A 56 4.94 8.12 7.99
CA TRP A 56 4.97 6.65 7.73
C TRP A 56 6.28 6.03 8.23
N GLU A 57 7.26 6.86 8.54
CA GLU A 57 8.64 6.54 8.94
C GLU A 57 8.80 5.97 10.37
N ALA A 58 7.73 5.59 11.07
CA ALA A 58 7.84 5.05 12.43
C ALA A 58 6.98 3.82 12.72
N MET A 59 6.49 3.10 11.69
CA MET A 59 5.74 1.87 11.92
C MET A 59 6.14 0.70 11.03
N LYS A 60 6.39 -0.41 11.73
CA LYS A 60 6.66 -1.75 11.22
C LYS A 60 5.36 -2.31 10.63
N LEU A 61 5.10 -2.12 9.34
CA LEU A 61 3.97 -2.79 8.69
C LEU A 61 4.14 -4.31 8.87
N GLN A 62 3.22 -4.91 9.61
CA GLN A 62 3.27 -6.33 9.99
C GLN A 62 2.36 -7.17 9.11
N LYS A 63 1.26 -6.60 8.62
CA LYS A 63 0.28 -7.32 7.80
C LYS A 63 -0.01 -6.56 6.51
N LEU A 64 0.13 -7.26 5.38
CA LEU A 64 -0.30 -6.80 4.07
C LEU A 64 -1.30 -7.82 3.52
N ILE A 65 -2.56 -7.40 3.42
CA ILE A 65 -3.66 -8.26 2.99
C ILE A 65 -4.12 -7.79 1.61
N LEU A 66 -3.86 -8.62 0.60
CA LEU A 66 -4.12 -8.38 -0.83
C LEU A 66 -5.09 -9.42 -1.40
N ALA A 67 -5.85 -10.10 -0.54
CA ALA A 67 -6.69 -11.23 -0.93
C ALA A 67 -7.84 -10.82 -1.88
N TYR A 68 -8.30 -11.76 -2.71
CA TYR A 68 -9.43 -11.53 -3.63
C TYR A 68 -9.21 -10.34 -4.57
N ASN A 69 -8.09 -10.40 -5.30
CA ASN A 69 -7.75 -9.47 -6.36
C ASN A 69 -7.39 -10.26 -7.63
N SER A 70 -6.74 -9.62 -8.60
CA SER A 70 -6.27 -10.24 -9.84
C SER A 70 -4.78 -9.94 -10.06
N ILE A 71 -4.00 -9.91 -8.99
CA ILE A 71 -2.58 -9.57 -9.04
C ILE A 71 -1.81 -10.75 -9.66
N GLU A 72 -0.99 -10.46 -10.66
CA GLU A 72 -0.21 -11.47 -11.38
C GLU A 72 1.25 -11.51 -10.92
N SER A 73 1.76 -10.42 -10.37
CA SER A 73 3.15 -10.32 -9.89
C SER A 73 3.29 -9.31 -8.76
N LEU A 74 4.35 -9.48 -7.96
CA LEU A 74 4.79 -8.51 -6.96
C LEU A 74 6.08 -7.85 -7.44
N LYS A 75 6.29 -6.59 -7.05
CA LYS A 75 7.54 -5.88 -7.30
C LYS A 75 8.57 -6.30 -6.25
N ASP A 76 9.84 -6.33 -6.63
CA ASP A 76 10.97 -6.62 -5.73
C ASP A 76 11.05 -5.65 -4.53
N ASP A 77 10.43 -4.48 -4.66
CA ASP A 77 10.28 -3.49 -3.60
C ASP A 77 9.47 -3.99 -2.39
N LEU A 78 8.88 -5.19 -2.44
CA LEU A 78 8.37 -5.88 -1.25
C LEU A 78 9.44 -6.02 -0.14
N ARG A 79 10.73 -6.05 -0.51
CA ARG A 79 11.88 -6.00 0.42
C ARG A 79 11.87 -4.79 1.36
N ASN A 80 11.13 -3.74 1.00
CA ASN A 80 10.98 -2.53 1.80
C ASN A 80 10.14 -2.76 3.08
N PHE A 81 9.55 -3.95 3.28
CA PHE A 81 8.81 -4.29 4.50
C PHE A 81 9.54 -5.31 5.38
N PRO A 82 10.64 -4.94 6.05
CA PRO A 82 11.46 -5.89 6.82
C PRO A 82 10.75 -6.48 8.05
N PHE A 83 9.59 -5.95 8.43
CA PHE A 83 8.81 -6.40 9.59
C PHE A 83 7.50 -7.11 9.21
N LEU A 84 7.30 -7.41 7.93
CA LEU A 84 6.09 -8.08 7.45
C LEU A 84 6.07 -9.52 7.99
N ILE A 85 5.07 -9.82 8.83
CA ILE A 85 4.83 -11.16 9.40
C ILE A 85 3.68 -11.88 8.72
N VAL A 86 2.77 -11.14 8.08
CA VAL A 86 1.64 -11.69 7.33
C VAL A 86 1.58 -11.03 5.97
N LEU A 87 1.74 -11.84 4.92
CA LEU A 87 1.44 -11.48 3.55
C LEU A 87 0.33 -12.39 3.05
N ASN A 88 -0.90 -11.86 2.96
CA ASN A 88 -2.05 -12.63 2.48
C ASN A 88 -2.32 -12.30 1.01
N LEU A 89 -2.06 -13.29 0.15
CA LEU A 89 -2.22 -13.21 -1.30
C LEU A 89 -3.32 -14.13 -1.84
N SER A 90 -4.16 -14.71 -0.96
CA SER A 90 -5.16 -15.70 -1.39
C SER A 90 -6.10 -15.14 -2.47
N HIS A 91 -6.50 -15.97 -3.42
CA HIS A 91 -7.38 -15.55 -4.52
C HIS A 91 -6.80 -14.37 -5.33
N ASN A 92 -5.62 -14.60 -5.91
CA ASN A 92 -4.98 -13.77 -6.93
C ASN A 92 -4.61 -14.65 -8.14
N CYS A 93 -3.94 -14.07 -9.13
CA CYS A 93 -3.61 -14.69 -10.41
C CYS A 93 -2.10 -14.95 -10.58
N PHE A 94 -1.39 -15.24 -9.48
CA PHE A 94 0.02 -15.63 -9.55
C PHE A 94 0.17 -16.98 -10.27
N SER A 95 1.12 -17.03 -11.22
CA SER A 95 1.51 -18.23 -11.97
C SER A 95 2.55 -19.07 -11.25
#